data_AF-A0A956FUC9-F1
#
_entry.id   AF-A0A956FUC9-F1
#
_cell.length_a   1.000
_cell.length_b   1.000
_cell.length_c   1.000
_cell.angle_alpha   90.00
_cell.angle_beta   90.00
_cell.angle_gamma   90.00
#
_symmetry.space_group_name_H-M   'P 1'
#
loop_
_entity.id
_entity.type
_entity.pdbx_description
1 polymer ?
#
loop_
_entity_poly.entity_id
_entity_poly.type
_entity_poly.pdbx_seq_one_letter_code
_entity_poly.pdbx_strand_id
1 'polypeptide(L)'
;MRLAGERRTGTEERAEVAGDESLSGGDIGVDSDELPFVFTAAKRWSPLVISFPHVGLRWPESFRRPAPQVHFGRNADYEVHRLYPSAEGSGAATIQAIYSRLLVDLNRAPDDVSPELVPDHPAPRPRPGTGGPGTLGRIPNRGVLWDTAVGNIPILSAPVAYAELGQRLHSYYHPYYRAIRRLLERRRERFGYAILLEAHSMPSSVPGDIILGTLEGGACDPSIERIALDALRTADPRTGRGLDVRLNNPYRGGHLVRSFGRPERGLHALQVEVNRALYMDETNLQVWAPSASAAGSERSRARLLTHRRRRLDLLLARLDVLINALAATSLDMRAFEVANSPLSSPLTEASATASSPPPATVSQRADSLVQPRAAGLKSR
;
A
#
# COMPACT_ATOMS: atom_id res chain seq x y z
N MET A 1 -0.76 66.73 14.22
CA MET A 1 -1.51 65.51 14.57
C MET A 1 -1.32 64.51 13.43
N ARG A 2 -0.36 63.59 13.56
CA ARG A 2 -0.07 62.56 12.53
C ARG A 2 -0.89 61.31 12.85
N LEU A 3 -1.64 60.80 11.88
CA LEU A 3 -2.28 59.48 11.93
C LEU A 3 -1.42 58.49 11.13
N ALA A 4 -0.74 57.60 11.85
CA ALA A 4 -0.29 56.28 11.42
C ALA A 4 -0.94 55.33 12.45
N GLY A 5 -1.63 54.24 12.13
CA GLY A 5 -1.46 53.30 11.03
C GLY A 5 -0.97 52.00 11.66
N GLU A 6 -1.87 51.09 12.02
CA GLU A 6 -1.48 49.72 12.43
C GLU A 6 -2.49 48.70 11.90
N ARG A 7 -2.03 47.99 10.87
CA ARG A 7 -2.62 46.76 10.34
C ARG A 7 -2.34 45.64 11.33
N ARG A 8 -3.37 44.97 11.82
CA ARG A 8 -3.23 43.73 12.57
C ARG A 8 -2.86 42.60 11.61
N THR A 9 -1.59 42.21 11.61
CA THR A 9 -1.09 40.95 11.07
C THR A 9 -1.03 39.92 12.20
N GLY A 10 -1.51 38.70 11.95
CA GLY A 10 -1.21 37.53 12.79
C GLY A 10 -2.44 36.72 13.18
N THR A 11 -2.97 35.91 12.25
CA THR A 11 -3.67 34.68 12.62
C THR A 11 -2.63 33.62 12.91
N GLU A 12 -2.18 33.53 14.16
CA GLU A 12 -1.60 32.29 14.68
C GLU A 12 -2.74 31.26 14.75
N GLU A 13 -2.76 30.37 13.76
CA GLU A 13 -3.62 29.20 13.74
C GLU A 13 -3.22 28.31 14.92
N ARG A 14 -3.97 28.41 16.03
CA ARG A 14 -3.76 27.55 17.21
C ARG A 14 -3.96 26.11 16.76
N ALA A 15 -2.87 25.35 16.67
CA ALA A 15 -2.93 23.90 16.46
C ALA A 15 -3.77 23.28 17.60
N GLU A 16 -5.01 22.91 17.29
CA GLU A 16 -5.86 22.15 18.22
C GLU A 16 -5.18 20.81 18.53
N VAL A 17 -4.86 20.61 19.81
CA VAL A 17 -4.36 19.35 20.33
C VAL A 17 -5.37 18.25 19.98
N ALA A 18 -4.91 17.15 19.40
CA ALA A 18 -5.78 16.03 18.99
C ALA A 18 -6.18 15.13 20.15
N GLY A 19 -6.45 15.71 21.32
CA GLY A 19 -6.70 15.00 22.58
C GLY A 19 -7.81 13.94 22.53
N ASP A 20 -8.64 13.96 21.48
CA ASP A 20 -9.82 13.12 21.34
C ASP A 20 -9.73 12.10 20.19
N GLU A 21 -8.57 11.97 19.52
CA GLU A 21 -8.46 10.97 18.45
C GLU A 21 -8.35 9.54 19.01
N SER A 22 -9.43 8.78 18.90
CA SER A 22 -9.49 7.37 19.31
C SER A 22 -9.97 6.45 18.20
N LEU A 23 -9.58 5.18 18.26
CA LEU A 23 -10.13 4.14 17.40
C LEU A 23 -10.47 2.94 18.28
N SER A 24 -11.73 2.53 18.26
CA SER A 24 -12.25 1.43 19.09
C SER A 24 -12.57 0.20 18.26
N GLY A 25 -12.75 -0.95 18.91
CA GLY A 25 -13.32 -2.15 18.28
C GLY A 25 -14.66 -1.86 17.60
N GLY A 26 -15.52 -1.07 18.26
CA GLY A 26 -16.82 -0.63 17.71
C GLY A 26 -16.70 0.15 16.40
N ASP A 27 -15.73 1.08 16.29
CA ASP A 27 -15.47 1.82 15.03
C ASP A 27 -15.12 0.89 13.87
N ILE A 28 -14.55 -0.28 14.18
CA ILE A 28 -14.10 -1.25 13.19
C ILE A 28 -14.90 -2.55 13.23
N GLY A 29 -16.10 -2.57 13.82
CA GLY A 29 -16.97 -3.74 13.86
C GLY A 29 -16.29 -4.99 14.42
N VAL A 30 -15.54 -4.84 15.51
CA VAL A 30 -14.92 -5.91 16.28
C VAL A 30 -15.38 -5.77 17.73
N ASP A 31 -15.88 -6.86 18.33
CA ASP A 31 -16.45 -6.85 19.69
C ASP A 31 -15.38 -6.85 20.81
N SER A 32 -14.11 -6.67 20.45
CA SER A 32 -12.95 -6.65 21.34
C SER A 32 -12.32 -5.28 21.36
N ASP A 33 -11.85 -4.85 22.53
CA ASP A 33 -11.03 -3.65 22.69
C ASP A 33 -9.60 -3.85 22.16
N GLU A 34 -9.15 -5.11 21.98
CA GLU A 34 -7.85 -5.39 21.36
C GLU A 34 -7.96 -5.30 19.83
N LEU A 35 -7.37 -4.24 19.28
CA LEU A 35 -7.29 -4.04 17.83
C LEU A 35 -6.31 -5.05 17.19
N PRO A 36 -6.62 -5.62 16.00
CA PRO A 36 -5.72 -6.57 15.31
C PRO A 36 -4.52 -5.90 14.60
N PHE A 37 -4.19 -4.68 15.03
CA PHE A 37 -3.14 -3.81 14.53
C PHE A 37 -2.79 -2.79 15.63
N VAL A 38 -1.63 -2.13 15.53
CA VAL A 38 -1.32 -1.00 16.41
C VAL A 38 -1.90 0.27 15.79
N PHE A 39 -2.67 1.01 16.58
CA PHE A 39 -3.11 2.36 16.26
C PHE A 39 -2.35 3.35 17.14
N THR A 40 -1.80 4.39 16.53
CA THR A 40 -1.23 5.54 17.24
C THR A 40 -1.96 6.79 16.81
N ALA A 41 -2.66 7.41 17.76
CA ALA A 41 -3.32 8.69 17.57
C ALA A 41 -2.31 9.80 17.28
N ALA A 42 -2.72 10.81 16.52
CA ALA A 42 -1.89 11.99 16.30
C ALA A 42 -1.86 12.89 17.56
N LYS A 43 -0.78 13.67 17.76
CA LYS A 43 -0.75 14.70 18.83
C LYS A 43 -1.55 15.95 18.48
N ARG A 44 -1.75 16.20 17.20
CA ARG A 44 -2.52 17.30 16.61
C ARG A 44 -3.21 16.84 15.34
N TRP A 45 -4.26 17.52 14.91
CA TRP A 45 -4.97 17.13 13.70
C TRP A 45 -4.23 17.59 12.44
N SER A 46 -4.20 16.71 11.44
CA SER A 46 -3.77 16.98 10.06
C SER A 46 -4.61 16.12 9.11
N PRO A 47 -4.61 16.38 7.79
CA PRO A 47 -5.31 15.52 6.82
C PRO A 47 -4.62 14.16 6.62
N LEU A 48 -3.46 13.91 7.23
CA LEU A 48 -2.61 12.75 6.96
C LEU A 48 -2.93 11.55 7.85
N VAL A 49 -2.97 10.37 7.22
CA VAL A 49 -2.96 9.04 7.85
C VAL A 49 -1.83 8.23 7.22
N ILE A 50 -1.01 7.56 8.04
CA ILE A 50 0.08 6.71 7.56
C ILE A 50 -0.22 5.26 7.91
N SER A 51 -0.09 4.37 6.92
CA SER A 51 -0.39 2.95 7.05
C SER A 51 0.84 2.09 6.76
N PHE A 52 1.05 1.09 7.61
CA PHE A 52 2.17 0.14 7.54
C PHE A 52 1.62 -1.30 7.47
N PRO A 53 1.13 -1.75 6.31
CA PRO A 53 0.41 -3.01 6.20
C PRO A 53 1.33 -4.25 6.25
N HIS A 54 2.63 -4.09 6.04
CA HIS A 54 3.57 -5.22 5.83
C HIS A 54 4.64 -5.34 6.91
N VAL A 55 4.54 -4.61 8.03
CA VAL A 55 5.52 -4.66 9.13
C VAL A 55 5.29 -5.79 10.13
N GLY A 56 4.10 -6.40 10.10
CA GLY A 56 3.69 -7.41 11.07
C GLY A 56 4.50 -8.71 10.98
N LEU A 57 4.79 -9.30 12.14
CA LEU A 57 5.59 -10.52 12.29
C LEU A 57 4.92 -11.58 13.15
N ARG A 58 3.76 -11.29 13.76
CA ARG A 58 3.02 -12.28 14.57
C ARG A 58 2.31 -13.27 13.65
N TRP A 59 2.05 -14.45 14.22
CA TRP A 59 1.20 -15.47 13.61
C TRP A 59 0.27 -16.06 14.68
N PRO A 60 -1.05 -16.02 14.49
CA PRO A 60 -2.04 -16.53 15.44
C PRO A 60 -1.98 -18.06 15.57
N GLU A 61 -2.19 -18.58 16.77
CA GLU A 61 -2.17 -20.03 17.04
C GLU A 61 -3.32 -20.78 16.37
N SER A 62 -4.44 -20.08 16.10
CA SER A 62 -5.63 -20.65 15.46
C SER A 62 -5.43 -21.04 13.99
N PHE A 63 -4.34 -20.61 13.34
CA PHE A 63 -4.06 -20.92 11.95
C PHE A 63 -2.77 -21.74 11.80
N ARG A 64 -2.81 -22.74 10.90
CA ARG A 64 -1.63 -23.55 10.58
C ARG A 64 -0.49 -22.65 10.11
N ARG A 65 0.69 -22.78 10.75
CA ARG A 65 1.90 -22.05 10.34
C ARG A 65 2.45 -22.56 9.00
N PRO A 66 3.19 -21.71 8.26
CA PRO A 66 3.94 -22.10 7.09
C PRO A 66 4.80 -23.36 7.30
N ALA A 67 4.78 -24.24 6.32
CA ALA A 67 5.58 -25.46 6.29
C ALA A 67 6.29 -25.59 4.91
N PRO A 68 7.64 -25.59 4.86
CA PRO A 68 8.58 -25.38 5.97
C PRO A 68 8.41 -24.02 6.66
N GLN A 69 8.93 -23.91 7.88
CA GLN A 69 8.99 -22.63 8.57
C GLN A 69 9.87 -21.65 7.80
N VAL A 70 9.43 -20.40 7.71
CA VAL A 70 10.15 -19.32 7.03
C VAL A 70 10.32 -18.13 7.97
N HIS A 71 11.37 -17.35 7.74
CA HIS A 71 11.60 -16.13 8.50
C HIS A 71 10.62 -15.02 8.06
N PHE A 72 9.65 -14.68 8.90
CA PHE A 72 8.64 -13.65 8.55
C PHE A 72 9.26 -12.29 8.25
N GLY A 73 10.32 -11.90 8.95
CA GLY A 73 11.04 -10.66 8.65
C GLY A 73 11.61 -10.55 7.23
N ARG A 74 11.98 -11.69 6.59
CA ARG A 74 12.44 -11.68 5.19
C ARG A 74 11.30 -11.46 4.19
N ASN A 75 10.07 -11.67 4.63
CA ASN A 75 8.84 -11.50 3.86
C ASN A 75 8.08 -10.24 4.26
N ALA A 76 8.59 -9.47 5.22
CA ALA A 76 7.98 -8.25 5.71
C ALA A 76 8.66 -7.03 5.10
N ASP A 77 8.03 -5.89 5.27
CA ASP A 77 8.64 -4.58 5.09
C ASP A 77 9.37 -4.21 6.38
N TYR A 78 10.42 -4.99 6.64
CA TYR A 78 11.02 -5.14 7.96
C TYR A 78 11.44 -3.78 8.51
N GLU A 79 10.85 -3.42 9.66
CA GLU A 79 11.11 -2.19 10.41
C GLU A 79 10.95 -0.86 9.63
N VAL A 80 10.25 -0.84 8.49
CA VAL A 80 10.06 0.41 7.72
C VAL A 80 9.33 1.50 8.52
N HIS A 81 8.46 1.10 9.46
CA HIS A 81 7.76 2.02 10.37
C HIS A 81 8.72 2.87 11.24
N ARG A 82 9.94 2.38 11.50
CA ARG A 82 10.95 3.13 12.27
C ARG A 82 11.51 4.34 11.52
N LEU A 83 11.28 4.44 10.21
CA LEU A 83 11.72 5.55 9.38
C LEU A 83 10.81 6.79 9.48
N TYR A 84 9.68 6.70 10.21
CA TYR A 84 8.65 7.73 10.29
C TYR A 84 8.49 8.32 11.71
N PRO A 85 9.56 8.68 12.43
CA PRO A 85 9.47 9.11 13.83
C PRO A 85 8.71 10.44 14.03
N SER A 86 8.58 11.27 12.98
CA SER A 86 7.87 12.54 13.06
C SER A 86 6.38 12.44 12.81
N ALA A 87 5.86 11.29 12.37
CA ALA A 87 4.45 11.10 12.02
C ALA A 87 3.47 11.67 13.06
N GLU A 88 3.62 11.23 14.31
CA GLU A 88 2.75 11.63 15.41
C GLU A 88 2.82 13.14 15.71
N GLY A 89 4.04 13.72 15.68
CA GLY A 89 4.28 15.15 15.91
C GLY A 89 3.82 16.05 14.75
N SER A 90 3.87 15.54 13.53
CA SER A 90 3.34 16.22 12.34
C SER A 90 1.81 16.20 12.27
N GLY A 91 1.16 15.42 13.13
CA GLY A 91 -0.29 15.32 13.20
C GLY A 91 -0.87 14.18 12.37
N ALA A 92 -0.04 13.22 11.96
CA ALA A 92 -0.49 12.02 11.26
C ALA A 92 -0.87 10.93 12.26
N ALA A 93 -2.06 10.36 12.09
CA ALA A 93 -2.39 9.10 12.75
C ALA A 93 -1.69 7.95 12.05
N THR A 94 -1.29 6.91 12.79
CA THR A 94 -0.67 5.73 12.19
C THR A 94 -1.42 4.45 12.50
N ILE A 95 -1.43 3.54 11.53
CA ILE A 95 -1.92 2.17 11.67
C ILE A 95 -0.84 1.18 11.21
N GLN A 96 -0.54 0.18 12.04
CA GLN A 96 0.55 -0.76 11.80
C GLN A 96 0.07 -2.21 11.95
N ALA A 97 0.25 -3.01 10.92
CA ALA A 97 -0.07 -4.43 11.00
C ALA A 97 0.81 -5.15 12.03
N ILE A 98 0.22 -6.00 12.87
CA ILE A 98 0.97 -6.84 13.82
C ILE A 98 1.21 -8.26 13.28
N TYR A 99 0.36 -8.73 12.38
CA TYR A 99 0.43 -10.07 11.79
C TYR A 99 1.16 -10.06 10.44
N SER A 100 1.86 -11.15 10.13
CA SER A 100 2.60 -11.28 8.88
C SER A 100 1.68 -11.22 7.66
N ARG A 101 2.13 -10.54 6.59
CA ARG A 101 1.43 -10.56 5.28
C ARG A 101 1.25 -11.96 4.70
N LEU A 102 2.05 -12.94 5.16
CA LEU A 102 1.90 -14.35 4.77
C LEU A 102 0.61 -14.97 5.33
N LEU A 103 0.06 -14.42 6.42
CA LEU A 103 -1.24 -14.82 6.95
C LEU A 103 -2.35 -14.32 6.03
N VAL A 104 -2.34 -13.01 5.80
CA VAL A 104 -3.23 -12.31 4.87
C VAL A 104 -2.57 -11.00 4.44
N ASP A 105 -2.44 -10.78 3.13
CA ASP A 105 -1.79 -9.60 2.60
C ASP A 105 -2.78 -8.44 2.51
N LEU A 106 -2.64 -7.48 3.43
CA LEU A 106 -3.52 -6.31 3.54
C LEU A 106 -3.45 -5.38 2.32
N ASN A 107 -2.41 -5.47 1.48
CA ASN A 107 -2.25 -4.65 0.27
C ASN A 107 -2.60 -5.40 -1.02
N ARG A 108 -3.48 -6.41 -0.92
CA ARG A 108 -4.06 -7.18 -2.04
C ARG A 108 -5.58 -7.19 -1.99
N ALA A 109 -6.20 -7.43 -3.14
CA ALA A 109 -7.67 -7.55 -3.20
C ALA A 109 -8.12 -8.83 -2.49
N PRO A 110 -9.26 -8.84 -1.79
CA PRO A 110 -9.69 -9.97 -0.96
C PRO A 110 -9.96 -11.25 -1.76
N ASP A 111 -10.10 -11.12 -3.08
CA ASP A 111 -10.28 -12.19 -4.06
C ASP A 111 -9.08 -12.39 -5.00
N ASP A 112 -7.95 -11.69 -4.77
CA ASP A 112 -6.68 -11.95 -5.48
C ASP A 112 -6.07 -13.25 -4.94
N VAL A 113 -6.67 -14.37 -5.33
CA VAL A 113 -6.26 -15.72 -4.94
C VAL A 113 -6.53 -16.67 -6.10
N SER A 114 -5.63 -17.63 -6.34
CA SER A 114 -5.81 -18.58 -7.43
C SER A 114 -6.85 -19.66 -7.06
N PRO A 115 -7.64 -20.16 -8.02
CA PRO A 115 -8.55 -21.28 -7.81
C PRO A 115 -7.85 -22.55 -7.32
N GLU A 116 -6.59 -22.77 -7.68
CA GLU A 116 -5.81 -23.91 -7.19
C GLU A 116 -5.47 -23.78 -5.70
N LEU A 117 -5.33 -22.55 -5.21
CA LEU A 117 -5.00 -22.28 -3.80
C LEU A 117 -6.24 -22.33 -2.90
N VAL A 118 -7.39 -21.85 -3.39
CA VAL A 118 -8.68 -21.89 -2.69
C VAL A 118 -9.76 -22.43 -3.65
N PRO A 119 -9.88 -23.76 -3.81
CA PRO A 119 -10.72 -24.40 -4.83
C PRO A 119 -12.21 -24.16 -4.70
N ASP A 120 -12.69 -23.93 -3.48
CA ASP A 120 -14.09 -23.65 -3.14
C ASP A 120 -14.40 -22.14 -3.11
N HIS A 121 -13.48 -21.27 -3.55
CA HIS A 121 -13.74 -19.83 -3.64
C HIS A 121 -14.81 -19.55 -4.71
N PRO A 122 -15.87 -18.77 -4.43
CA PRO A 122 -16.99 -18.59 -5.36
C PRO A 122 -16.64 -17.73 -6.59
N ALA A 123 -15.72 -16.78 -6.44
CA ALA A 123 -15.31 -15.87 -7.52
C ALA A 123 -13.84 -15.39 -7.40
N PRO A 124 -12.84 -16.29 -7.51
CA PRO A 124 -11.42 -15.91 -7.40
C PRO A 124 -10.98 -15.05 -8.60
N ARG A 125 -10.20 -14.00 -8.35
CA ARG A 125 -9.65 -13.08 -9.37
C ARG A 125 -8.14 -12.91 -9.19
N PRO A 126 -7.33 -13.96 -9.42
CA PRO A 126 -5.89 -13.85 -9.30
C PRO A 126 -5.31 -12.93 -10.38
N ARG A 127 -4.13 -12.37 -10.11
CA ARG A 127 -3.36 -11.68 -11.15
C ARG A 127 -3.14 -12.58 -12.38
N PRO A 128 -3.18 -12.03 -13.62
CA PRO A 128 -2.95 -12.81 -14.82
C PRO A 128 -1.64 -13.61 -14.78
N GLY A 129 -1.68 -14.89 -15.19
CA GLY A 129 -0.51 -15.78 -15.21
C GLY A 129 -0.14 -16.42 -13.86
N THR A 130 -0.90 -16.16 -12.80
CA THR A 130 -0.71 -16.77 -11.48
C THR A 130 -1.25 -18.21 -11.47
N GLY A 131 -0.51 -19.12 -10.81
CA GLY A 131 -0.94 -20.52 -10.59
C GLY A 131 -0.85 -20.93 -9.12
N GLY A 132 -1.21 -22.18 -8.84
CA GLY A 132 -1.05 -22.77 -7.51
C GLY A 132 0.33 -23.39 -7.25
N PRO A 133 0.55 -23.93 -6.04
CA PRO A 133 1.79 -24.59 -5.67
C PRO A 133 2.24 -25.65 -6.68
N GLY A 134 3.51 -25.62 -7.11
CA GLY A 134 4.09 -26.66 -7.96
C GLY A 134 3.74 -26.59 -9.46
N THR A 135 3.03 -25.56 -9.92
CA THR A 135 2.70 -25.42 -11.34
C THR A 135 3.91 -24.91 -12.15
N LEU A 136 4.54 -25.79 -12.94
CA LEU A 136 5.63 -25.43 -13.85
C LEU A 136 5.21 -24.31 -14.82
N GLY A 137 6.03 -23.26 -14.93
CA GLY A 137 5.81 -22.15 -15.87
C GLY A 137 4.80 -21.08 -15.43
N ARG A 138 4.24 -21.13 -14.21
CA ARG A 138 3.33 -20.11 -13.68
C ARG A 138 3.98 -19.20 -12.63
N ILE A 139 3.47 -17.98 -12.51
CA ILE A 139 3.93 -17.00 -11.52
C ILE A 139 3.40 -17.45 -10.14
N PRO A 140 4.25 -17.51 -9.09
CA PRO A 140 3.81 -17.87 -7.75
C PRO A 140 2.70 -16.95 -7.23
N ASN A 141 1.69 -17.51 -6.55
CA ASN A 141 0.58 -16.72 -6.02
C ASN A 141 0.99 -15.94 -4.77
N ARG A 142 1.31 -14.67 -4.97
CA ARG A 142 1.49 -13.67 -3.91
C ARG A 142 0.37 -12.62 -3.91
N GLY A 143 -0.86 -13.12 -3.96
CA GLY A 143 -2.11 -12.35 -3.80
C GLY A 143 -2.46 -12.15 -2.32
N VAL A 144 -3.75 -12.11 -1.97
CA VAL A 144 -4.19 -11.93 -0.56
C VAL A 144 -3.75 -13.07 0.34
N LEU A 145 -3.59 -14.26 -0.24
CA LEU A 145 -2.96 -15.41 0.38
C LEU A 145 -1.72 -15.79 -0.42
N TRP A 146 -0.61 -15.98 0.26
CA TRP A 146 0.66 -16.37 -0.36
C TRP A 146 0.81 -17.89 -0.36
N ASP A 147 1.16 -18.46 -1.51
CA ASP A 147 1.56 -19.86 -1.63
C ASP A 147 3.07 -20.07 -1.43
N THR A 148 3.85 -19.01 -1.62
CA THR A 148 5.31 -19.02 -1.61
C THR A 148 5.88 -17.80 -0.91
N ALA A 149 6.84 -18.02 -0.02
CA ALA A 149 7.67 -16.97 0.56
C ALA A 149 8.69 -16.44 -0.47
N VAL A 150 9.42 -15.39 -0.08
CA VAL A 150 10.60 -14.88 -0.78
C VAL A 150 11.59 -16.02 -1.05
N GLY A 151 12.18 -16.03 -2.25
CA GLY A 151 12.98 -17.16 -2.74
C GLY A 151 12.15 -18.28 -3.37
N ASN A 152 10.83 -18.07 -3.53
CA ASN A 152 9.88 -19.03 -4.10
C ASN A 152 9.80 -20.34 -3.30
N ILE A 153 10.00 -20.24 -1.98
CA ILE A 153 9.87 -21.37 -1.05
C ILE A 153 8.38 -21.63 -0.85
N PRO A 154 7.83 -22.80 -1.22
CA PRO A 154 6.44 -23.15 -0.92
C PRO A 154 6.18 -23.09 0.59
N ILE A 155 5.06 -22.50 1.01
CA ILE A 155 4.74 -22.32 2.44
C ILE A 155 3.45 -23.01 2.88
N LEU A 156 2.69 -23.56 1.93
CA LEU A 156 1.45 -24.27 2.19
C LEU A 156 1.59 -25.73 1.75
N SER A 157 1.19 -26.65 2.62
CA SER A 157 1.23 -28.09 2.36
C SER A 157 -0.06 -28.64 1.73
N ALA A 158 -1.12 -27.84 1.70
CA ALA A 158 -2.41 -28.16 1.11
C ALA A 158 -3.14 -26.86 0.71
N PRO A 159 -4.13 -26.92 -0.21
CA PRO A 159 -5.06 -25.82 -0.45
C PRO A 159 -5.77 -25.37 0.82
N VAL A 160 -6.19 -24.11 0.84
CA VAL A 160 -6.90 -23.50 1.97
C VAL A 160 -8.39 -23.44 1.62
N ALA A 161 -9.26 -23.83 2.55
CA ALA A 161 -10.72 -23.73 2.36
C ALA A 161 -11.16 -22.25 2.34
N TYR A 162 -12.17 -21.92 1.53
CA TYR A 162 -12.71 -20.57 1.45
C TYR A 162 -13.21 -20.07 2.81
N ALA A 163 -13.77 -20.96 3.63
CA ALA A 163 -14.17 -20.64 5.00
C ALA A 163 -12.99 -20.16 5.87
N GLU A 164 -11.81 -20.77 5.73
CA GLU A 164 -10.61 -20.33 6.47
C GLU A 164 -10.09 -18.98 5.94
N LEU A 165 -10.06 -18.79 4.62
CA LEU A 165 -9.74 -17.47 4.03
C LEU A 165 -10.71 -16.40 4.54
N GLY A 166 -12.01 -16.70 4.57
CA GLY A 166 -13.05 -15.82 5.10
C GLY A 166 -12.80 -15.44 6.56
N GLN A 167 -12.37 -16.37 7.41
CA GLN A 167 -11.98 -16.08 8.79
C GLN A 167 -10.77 -15.15 8.86
N ARG A 168 -9.72 -15.37 8.06
CA ARG A 168 -8.55 -14.47 8.01
C ARG A 168 -8.94 -13.06 7.56
N LEU A 169 -9.79 -12.96 6.54
CA LEU A 169 -10.29 -11.68 6.04
C LEU A 169 -11.13 -10.97 7.11
N HIS A 170 -12.03 -11.68 7.77
CA HIS A 170 -12.87 -11.14 8.84
C HIS A 170 -12.06 -10.65 10.03
N SER A 171 -11.06 -11.41 10.49
CA SER A 171 -10.32 -11.11 11.72
C SER A 171 -9.21 -10.07 11.55
N TYR A 172 -8.60 -9.96 10.36
CA TYR A 172 -7.40 -9.13 10.19
C TYR A 172 -7.50 -8.14 9.03
N TYR A 173 -8.11 -8.54 7.90
CA TYR A 173 -8.18 -7.69 6.71
C TYR A 173 -9.26 -6.61 6.84
N HIS A 174 -10.52 -6.99 7.03
CA HIS A 174 -11.63 -6.05 7.07
C HIS A 174 -11.54 -5.04 8.22
N PRO A 175 -11.11 -5.41 9.44
CA PRO A 175 -10.91 -4.45 10.52
C PRO A 175 -9.88 -3.37 10.16
N TYR A 176 -8.78 -3.75 9.51
CA TYR A 176 -7.74 -2.81 9.04
C TYR A 176 -8.30 -1.83 7.99
N TYR A 177 -9.10 -2.32 7.03
CA TYR A 177 -9.75 -1.46 6.03
C TYR A 177 -10.80 -0.54 6.63
N ARG A 178 -11.57 -1.01 7.62
CA ARG A 178 -12.55 -0.17 8.33
C ARG A 178 -11.85 0.92 9.14
N ALA A 179 -10.73 0.60 9.77
CA ALA A 179 -9.90 1.58 10.48
C ALA A 179 -9.41 2.70 9.55
N ILE A 180 -8.77 2.35 8.44
CA ILE A 180 -8.29 3.35 7.46
C ILE A 180 -9.45 4.20 6.96
N ARG A 181 -10.58 3.57 6.58
CA ARG A 181 -11.77 4.29 6.13
C ARG A 181 -12.24 5.31 7.18
N ARG A 182 -12.40 4.87 8.43
CA ARG A 182 -12.86 5.73 9.53
C ARG A 182 -11.92 6.90 9.78
N LEU A 183 -10.62 6.66 9.76
CA LEU A 183 -9.62 7.70 9.95
C LEU A 183 -9.69 8.73 8.80
N LEU A 184 -9.71 8.27 7.55
CA LEU A 184 -9.81 9.15 6.38
C LEU A 184 -11.11 9.94 6.35
N GLU A 185 -12.24 9.33 6.69
CA GLU A 185 -13.54 10.02 6.78
C GLU A 185 -13.50 11.17 7.79
N ARG A 186 -12.99 10.93 9.00
CA ARG A 186 -12.86 11.98 10.03
C ARG A 186 -11.95 13.13 9.59
N ARG A 187 -10.86 12.84 8.86
CA ARG A 187 -9.99 13.90 8.31
C ARG A 187 -10.71 14.68 7.22
N ARG A 188 -11.38 13.99 6.30
CA ARG A 188 -12.12 14.62 5.21
C ARG A 188 -13.24 15.53 5.73
N GLU A 189 -13.97 15.09 6.76
CA GLU A 189 -14.98 15.91 7.44
C GLU A 189 -14.39 17.20 8.04
N ARG A 190 -13.17 17.13 8.58
CA ARG A 190 -12.51 18.25 9.23
C ARG A 190 -11.82 19.22 8.26
N PHE A 191 -11.14 18.69 7.25
CA PHE A 191 -10.24 19.46 6.37
C PHE A 191 -10.80 19.63 4.96
N GLY A 192 -11.95 19.02 4.65
CA GLY A 192 -12.48 18.92 3.29
C GLY A 192 -11.84 17.77 2.47
N TYR A 193 -10.67 17.28 2.88
CA TYR A 193 -9.95 16.21 2.23
C TYR A 193 -9.13 15.37 3.22
N ALA A 194 -8.62 14.22 2.78
CA ALA A 194 -7.71 13.37 3.56
C ALA A 194 -6.64 12.74 2.66
N ILE A 195 -5.48 12.43 3.24
CA ILE A 195 -4.34 11.83 2.56
C ILE A 195 -3.96 10.53 3.27
N LEU A 196 -3.95 9.42 2.54
CA LEU A 196 -3.36 8.15 2.95
C LEU A 196 -1.93 8.04 2.40
N LEU A 197 -0.95 7.86 3.27
CA LEU A 197 0.41 7.49 2.90
C LEU A 197 0.67 6.03 3.28
N GLU A 198 0.76 5.18 2.27
CA GLU A 198 1.16 3.78 2.39
C GLU A 198 2.69 3.69 2.43
N ALA A 199 3.23 3.27 3.58
CA ALA A 199 4.67 3.18 3.80
C ALA A 199 5.17 1.73 3.66
N HIS A 200 6.01 1.51 2.65
CA HIS A 200 6.52 0.20 2.25
C HIS A 200 8.04 0.23 2.07
N SER A 201 8.63 -0.96 1.98
CA SER A 201 10.04 -1.12 1.62
C SER A 201 10.23 -2.23 0.60
N MET A 202 11.16 -2.00 -0.33
CA MET A 202 11.44 -2.90 -1.43
C MET A 202 12.83 -3.53 -1.35
N PRO A 203 13.03 -4.71 -1.98
CA PRO A 203 14.34 -5.36 -2.03
C PRO A 203 15.43 -4.47 -2.64
N SER A 204 16.67 -4.60 -2.15
CA SER A 204 17.81 -3.80 -2.66
C SER A 204 18.13 -4.02 -4.13
N SER A 205 17.67 -5.13 -4.71
CA SER A 205 17.84 -5.44 -6.13
C SER A 205 16.94 -4.59 -7.05
N VAL A 206 15.91 -3.94 -6.51
CA VAL A 206 15.07 -3.01 -7.28
C VAL A 206 15.81 -1.71 -7.46
N PRO A 207 15.99 -1.21 -8.69
CA PRO A 207 16.72 0.03 -8.89
C PRO A 207 15.86 1.25 -8.49
N GLY A 208 16.53 2.26 -7.93
CA GLY A 208 15.90 3.41 -7.29
C GLY A 208 16.09 3.37 -5.78
N ASP A 209 16.20 4.56 -5.17
CA ASP A 209 16.27 4.72 -3.73
C ASP A 209 14.87 4.75 -3.12
N ILE A 210 13.98 5.49 -3.77
CA ILE A 210 12.58 5.63 -3.40
C ILE A 210 11.73 5.50 -4.66
N ILE A 211 10.61 4.80 -4.55
CA ILE A 211 9.56 4.85 -5.57
C ILE A 211 8.30 5.44 -4.94
N LEU A 212 7.80 6.51 -5.54
CA LEU A 212 6.50 7.07 -5.22
C LEU A 212 5.46 6.47 -6.17
N GLY A 213 4.42 5.84 -5.64
CA GLY A 213 3.30 5.28 -6.38
C GLY A 213 2.03 6.08 -6.16
N THR A 214 1.41 6.55 -7.25
CA THR A 214 0.20 7.41 -7.26
C THR A 214 -0.88 6.89 -8.21
N LEU A 215 -0.74 5.64 -8.67
CA LEU A 215 -1.54 5.04 -9.74
C LEU A 215 -1.54 5.86 -11.02
N GLU A 216 -0.34 6.26 -11.47
CA GLU A 216 -0.19 7.12 -12.67
C GLU A 216 -0.97 8.44 -12.55
N GLY A 217 -0.98 9.02 -11.34
CA GLY A 217 -1.74 10.22 -11.02
C GLY A 217 -3.22 9.99 -10.72
N GLY A 218 -3.71 8.75 -10.77
CA GLY A 218 -5.13 8.43 -10.54
C GLY A 218 -5.55 8.39 -9.06
N ALA A 219 -4.62 8.38 -8.11
CA ALA A 219 -4.93 8.21 -6.68
C ALA A 219 -4.89 9.49 -5.84
N CYS A 220 -4.36 10.60 -6.36
CA CYS A 220 -4.22 11.85 -5.62
C CYS A 220 -4.33 13.06 -6.56
N ASP A 221 -4.53 14.24 -5.98
CA ASP A 221 -4.47 15.49 -6.74
C ASP A 221 -3.04 15.72 -7.28
N PRO A 222 -2.87 16.27 -8.50
CA PRO A 222 -1.55 16.56 -9.06
C PRO A 222 -0.67 17.45 -8.16
N SER A 223 -1.26 18.36 -7.39
CA SER A 223 -0.52 19.19 -6.43
C SER A 223 0.07 18.38 -5.28
N ILE A 224 -0.64 17.37 -4.77
CA ILE A 224 -0.16 16.47 -3.72
C ILE A 224 1.00 15.61 -4.25
N GLU A 225 0.86 15.07 -5.46
CA GLU A 225 1.94 14.30 -6.10
C GLU A 225 3.21 15.16 -6.25
N ARG A 226 3.07 16.40 -6.73
CA ARG A 226 4.19 17.34 -6.87
C ARG A 226 4.85 17.64 -5.53
N ILE A 227 4.06 17.97 -4.50
CA ILE A 227 4.56 18.23 -3.14
C ILE A 227 5.38 17.03 -2.63
N ALA A 228 4.86 15.82 -2.82
CA ALA A 228 5.55 14.60 -2.40
C ALA A 228 6.85 14.37 -3.16
N LEU A 229 6.86 14.57 -4.48
CA LEU A 229 8.05 14.44 -5.31
C LEU A 229 9.11 15.47 -4.93
N ASP A 230 8.74 16.74 -4.74
CA ASP A 230 9.67 17.81 -4.37
C ASP A 230 10.30 17.55 -3.00
N ALA A 231 9.48 17.13 -2.03
CA ALA A 231 9.94 16.74 -0.70
C ALA A 231 10.99 15.62 -0.74
N LEU A 232 10.78 14.61 -1.58
CA LEU A 232 11.66 13.46 -1.70
C LEU A 232 12.93 13.74 -2.53
N ARG A 233 12.83 14.56 -3.59
CA ARG A 233 13.91 14.82 -4.56
C ARG A 233 14.88 15.90 -4.13
N THR A 234 14.49 16.76 -3.19
CA THR A 234 15.35 17.86 -2.73
C THR A 234 16.71 17.31 -2.30
N ALA A 235 17.80 17.87 -2.84
CA ALA A 235 19.14 17.44 -2.49
C ALA A 235 19.53 17.85 -1.06
N ASP A 236 20.51 17.17 -0.47
CA ASP A 236 21.17 17.63 0.75
C ASP A 236 21.95 18.93 0.45
N PRO A 237 21.63 20.07 1.08
CA PRO A 237 22.31 21.34 0.83
C PRO A 237 23.80 21.32 1.19
N ARG A 238 24.23 20.40 2.06
CA ARG A 238 25.65 20.28 2.48
C ARG A 238 26.49 19.51 1.47
N THR A 239 25.88 18.55 0.76
CA THR A 239 26.62 17.64 -0.13
C THR A 239 26.23 17.77 -1.60
N GLY A 240 25.13 18.47 -1.91
CA GLY A 240 24.54 18.57 -3.24
C GLY A 240 23.97 17.25 -3.77
N ARG A 241 23.90 16.20 -2.93
CA ARG A 241 23.44 14.86 -3.34
C ARG A 241 21.98 14.64 -2.93
N GLY A 242 21.18 14.08 -3.85
CA GLY A 242 19.81 13.64 -3.60
C GLY A 242 19.67 12.12 -3.60
N LEU A 243 18.43 11.67 -3.44
CA LEU A 243 18.03 10.27 -3.62
C LEU A 243 17.58 10.04 -5.08
N ASP A 244 17.79 8.83 -5.61
CA ASP A 244 17.17 8.39 -6.88
C ASP A 244 15.67 8.12 -6.63
N VAL A 245 14.84 9.15 -6.83
CA VAL A 245 13.39 9.07 -6.63
C VAL A 245 12.67 8.85 -7.96
N ARG A 246 12.03 7.69 -8.08
CA ARG A 246 11.24 7.28 -9.24
C ARG A 246 9.75 7.42 -8.96
N LEU A 247 8.98 7.61 -10.03
CA LEU A 247 7.54 7.73 -9.98
C LEU A 247 6.92 6.54 -10.71
N ASN A 248 6.00 5.84 -10.06
CA ASN A 248 5.17 4.78 -10.65
C ASN A 248 5.94 3.61 -11.31
N ASN A 249 7.23 3.42 -11.00
CA ASN A 249 8.04 2.39 -11.66
C ASN A 249 9.11 1.78 -10.74
N PRO A 250 9.15 0.44 -10.57
CA PRO A 250 8.14 -0.55 -11.01
C PRO A 250 6.83 -0.54 -10.21
N TYR A 251 6.79 0.13 -9.06
CA TYR A 251 5.60 0.15 -8.20
C TYR A 251 4.75 1.39 -8.45
N ARG A 252 3.49 1.16 -8.83
CA ARG A 252 2.50 2.20 -9.15
C ARG A 252 1.56 2.54 -7.99
N GLY A 253 1.69 1.87 -6.85
CA GLY A 253 0.70 1.88 -5.77
C GLY A 253 -0.13 0.59 -5.74
N GLY A 254 -0.30 0.05 -4.55
CA GLY A 254 -0.95 -1.23 -4.27
C GLY A 254 -2.47 -1.15 -4.17
N HIS A 255 -3.06 -2.18 -3.56
CA HIS A 255 -4.51 -2.28 -3.41
C HIS A 255 -5.08 -1.24 -2.44
N LEU A 256 -4.35 -0.86 -1.39
CA LEU A 256 -4.77 0.17 -0.43
C LEU A 256 -4.87 1.54 -1.13
N VAL A 257 -3.84 1.93 -1.88
CA VAL A 257 -3.87 3.15 -2.73
C VAL A 257 -5.03 3.11 -3.72
N ARG A 258 -5.23 1.98 -4.42
CA ARG A 258 -6.35 1.81 -5.36
C ARG A 258 -7.72 1.87 -4.72
N SER A 259 -7.83 1.44 -3.47
CA SER A 259 -9.10 1.39 -2.75
C SER A 259 -9.49 2.74 -2.20
N PHE A 260 -8.53 3.48 -1.65
CA PHE A 260 -8.78 4.72 -0.91
C PHE A 260 -8.51 6.00 -1.71
N GLY A 261 -7.69 5.96 -2.76
CA GLY A 261 -7.48 7.10 -3.66
C GLY A 261 -8.72 7.39 -4.51
N ARG A 262 -9.49 8.39 -4.11
CA ARG A 262 -10.67 8.94 -4.80
C ARG A 262 -10.54 10.46 -4.81
N PRO A 263 -9.58 11.02 -5.57
CA PRO A 263 -9.28 12.45 -5.53
C PRO A 263 -10.51 13.31 -5.86
N GLU A 264 -11.44 12.83 -6.69
CA GLU A 264 -12.72 13.47 -7.00
C GLU A 264 -13.67 13.60 -5.78
N ARG A 265 -13.38 12.86 -4.71
CA ARG A 265 -14.11 12.89 -3.42
C ARG A 265 -13.27 13.49 -2.29
N GLY A 266 -12.14 14.13 -2.58
CA GLY A 266 -11.22 14.66 -1.58
C GLY A 266 -10.48 13.57 -0.79
N LEU A 267 -10.35 12.36 -1.32
CA LEU A 267 -9.57 11.29 -0.71
C LEU A 267 -8.35 11.01 -1.59
N HIS A 268 -7.16 11.26 -1.05
CA HIS A 268 -5.91 11.10 -1.80
C HIS A 268 -5.10 9.96 -1.20
N ALA A 269 -4.38 9.21 -2.03
CA ALA A 269 -3.51 8.14 -1.56
C ALA A 269 -2.19 8.09 -2.33
N LEU A 270 -1.10 7.88 -1.61
CA LEU A 270 0.24 7.69 -2.17
C LEU A 270 0.88 6.44 -1.53
N GLN A 271 1.79 5.80 -2.25
CA GLN A 271 2.65 4.74 -1.72
C GLN A 271 4.12 5.15 -1.82
N VAL A 272 4.88 4.95 -0.76
CA VAL A 272 6.33 5.15 -0.74
C VAL A 272 7.00 3.81 -0.52
N GLU A 273 7.83 3.41 -1.49
CA GLU A 273 8.67 2.23 -1.43
C GLU A 273 10.10 2.65 -1.14
N VAL A 274 10.61 2.35 0.05
CA VAL A 274 12.00 2.64 0.42
C VAL A 274 12.90 1.45 0.07
N ASN A 275 13.97 1.69 -0.68
CA ASN A 275 14.98 0.66 -0.92
C ASN A 275 15.66 0.27 0.40
N ARG A 276 15.63 -1.02 0.75
CA ARG A 276 16.18 -1.54 2.02
C ARG A 276 17.69 -1.34 2.16
N ALA A 277 18.44 -1.24 1.05
CA ALA A 277 19.84 -0.81 1.08
C ALA A 277 20.04 0.66 1.48
N LEU A 278 19.02 1.39 1.92
CA LEU A 278 19.17 2.71 2.54
C LEU A 278 19.09 2.67 4.06
N TYR A 279 18.59 1.59 4.65
CA TYR A 279 18.35 1.56 6.10
C TYR A 279 18.69 0.25 6.78
N MET A 280 18.98 -0.84 6.06
CA MET A 280 19.27 -2.13 6.68
C MET A 280 20.24 -3.01 5.88
N ASP A 281 20.86 -3.95 6.60
CA ASP A 281 21.43 -5.16 6.01
C ASP A 281 20.30 -6.19 5.84
N GLU A 282 19.84 -6.37 4.60
CA GLU A 282 18.75 -7.31 4.28
C GLU A 282 19.08 -8.77 4.59
N THR A 283 20.35 -9.16 4.50
CA THR A 283 20.75 -10.57 4.71
C THR A 283 20.59 -10.94 6.18
N ASN A 284 21.06 -10.05 7.05
CA ASN A 284 21.10 -10.23 8.49
C ASN A 284 19.90 -9.61 9.22
N LEU A 285 19.01 -8.92 8.50
CA LEU A 285 17.87 -8.18 9.04
C LEU A 285 18.27 -7.17 10.13
N GLN A 286 19.38 -6.48 9.91
CA GLN A 286 19.92 -5.50 10.85
C GLN A 286 19.70 -4.08 10.32
N VAL A 287 18.88 -3.30 11.02
CA VAL A 287 18.70 -1.86 10.73
C VAL A 287 19.96 -1.09 11.14
N TRP A 288 20.33 -0.11 10.32
CA TRP A 288 21.49 0.74 10.58
C TRP A 288 21.19 1.78 11.66
N ALA A 289 22.17 2.04 12.51
CA ALA A 289 22.10 3.13 13.47
C ALA A 289 22.36 4.48 12.76
N PRO A 290 21.55 5.52 12.98
CA PRO A 290 21.82 6.88 12.51
C PRO A 290 23.19 7.39 12.95
N SER A 291 23.73 8.41 12.28
CA SER A 291 25.05 8.96 12.64
C SER A 291 25.12 9.49 14.07
N ALA A 292 24.03 10.06 14.59
CA ALA A 292 23.96 10.67 15.92
C ALA A 292 24.06 9.66 17.08
N SER A 293 23.79 8.37 16.85
CA SER A 293 23.74 7.34 17.89
C SER A 293 25.02 6.49 17.99
N ALA A 294 26.05 6.79 17.20
CA ALA A 294 27.23 5.95 17.09
C ALA A 294 28.46 6.51 17.85
N ALA A 295 28.47 6.34 19.17
CA ALA A 295 29.67 6.52 19.97
C ALA A 295 30.47 5.20 20.01
N GLY A 296 31.65 5.18 19.38
CA GLY A 296 32.68 4.16 19.64
C GLY A 296 32.87 3.07 18.57
N SER A 297 34.16 2.81 18.31
CA SER A 297 34.78 1.62 17.67
C SER A 297 34.39 1.24 16.23
N GLU A 298 35.27 1.53 15.27
CA GLU A 298 35.88 0.57 14.32
C GLU A 298 36.50 1.29 13.11
N ARG A 299 37.82 1.48 13.14
CA ARG A 299 38.55 2.31 12.15
C ARG A 299 38.70 1.68 10.75
N SER A 300 38.35 0.41 10.57
CA SER A 300 38.56 -0.31 9.29
C SER A 300 37.27 -0.59 8.49
N ARG A 301 36.08 -0.53 9.13
CA ARG A 301 34.74 -0.54 8.46
C ARG A 301 34.16 0.88 8.30
N ALA A 302 34.90 1.89 8.74
CA ALA A 302 34.43 3.25 8.94
C ALA A 302 33.83 3.90 7.68
N ARG A 303 34.45 3.76 6.50
CA ARG A 303 34.00 4.48 5.29
C ARG A 303 32.66 3.97 4.74
N LEU A 304 32.48 2.66 4.63
CA LEU A 304 31.22 2.06 4.15
C LEU A 304 30.08 2.32 5.13
N LEU A 305 30.33 2.16 6.44
CA LEU A 305 29.36 2.48 7.48
C LEU A 305 29.04 3.98 7.48
N THR A 306 30.03 4.86 7.25
CA THR A 306 29.81 6.31 7.13
C THR A 306 28.95 6.64 5.91
N HIS A 307 29.19 6.00 4.76
CA HIS A 307 28.36 6.22 3.57
C HIS A 307 26.92 5.77 3.78
N ARG A 308 26.72 4.56 4.32
CA ARG A 308 25.39 4.01 4.65
C ARG A 308 24.65 4.91 5.64
N ARG A 309 25.32 5.37 6.69
CA ARG A 309 24.76 6.30 7.68
C ARG A 309 24.36 7.63 7.05
N ARG A 310 25.20 8.23 6.21
CA ARG A 310 24.84 9.47 5.51
C ARG A 310 23.64 9.31 4.60
N ARG A 311 23.51 8.16 3.91
CA ARG A 311 22.34 7.85 3.09
C ARG A 311 21.09 7.64 3.92
N LEU A 312 21.20 6.96 5.07
CA LEU A 312 20.11 6.85 6.04
C LEU A 312 19.70 8.22 6.58
N ASP A 313 20.64 9.06 6.99
CA ASP A 313 20.35 10.41 7.49
C ASP A 313 19.63 11.25 6.41
N LEU A 314 20.05 11.15 5.14
CA LEU A 314 19.36 11.79 4.03
C LEU A 314 17.95 11.23 3.83
N LEU A 315 17.79 9.91 3.84
CA LEU A 315 16.48 9.24 3.75
C LEU A 315 15.54 9.74 4.86
N LEU A 316 15.97 9.70 6.12
CA LEU A 316 15.19 10.17 7.26
C LEU A 316 14.81 11.65 7.11
N ALA A 317 15.75 12.50 6.66
CA ALA A 317 15.48 13.91 6.42
C ALA A 317 14.49 14.16 5.26
N ARG A 318 14.46 13.31 4.22
CA ARG A 318 13.48 13.43 3.12
C ARG A 318 12.10 12.92 3.53
N LEU A 319 12.03 11.81 4.27
CA LEU A 319 10.77 11.32 4.82
C LEU A 319 10.17 12.32 5.81
N ASP A 320 10.98 12.96 6.65
CA ASP A 320 10.51 14.02 7.55
C ASP A 320 9.92 15.22 6.79
N VAL A 321 10.61 15.70 5.74
CA VAL A 321 10.08 16.78 4.88
C VAL A 321 8.79 16.34 4.20
N LEU A 322 8.71 15.11 3.69
CA LEU A 322 7.49 14.56 3.07
C LEU A 322 6.31 14.56 4.04
N ILE A 323 6.49 13.99 5.24
CA ILE A 323 5.44 13.88 6.25
C ILE A 323 4.93 15.26 6.63
N ASN A 324 5.84 16.21 6.90
CA ASN A 324 5.47 17.58 7.26
C ASN A 324 4.77 18.30 6.10
N ALA A 325 5.23 18.12 4.86
CA ALA A 325 4.63 18.75 3.69
C ALA A 325 3.21 18.22 3.42
N LEU A 326 2.99 16.91 3.52
CA LEU A 326 1.66 16.31 3.37
C LEU A 326 0.72 16.70 4.52
N ALA A 327 1.21 16.74 5.76
CA ALA A 327 0.42 17.15 6.92
C ALA A 327 0.04 18.65 6.90
N ALA A 328 0.86 19.49 6.28
CA ALA A 328 0.62 20.93 6.15
C ALA A 328 0.05 21.35 4.78
N THR A 329 -0.30 20.39 3.93
CA THR A 329 -0.89 20.70 2.62
C THR A 329 -2.17 21.51 2.81
N SER A 330 -2.49 22.38 1.85
CA SER A 330 -3.78 23.04 1.76
C SER A 330 -4.26 22.95 0.32
N LEU A 331 -5.41 22.33 0.11
CA LEU A 331 -6.06 22.26 -1.20
C LEU A 331 -7.16 23.32 -1.30
N ASP A 332 -7.28 23.95 -2.47
CA ASP A 332 -8.43 24.83 -2.75
C ASP A 332 -9.67 23.95 -2.99
N MET A 333 -10.53 23.90 -1.98
CA MET A 333 -11.71 23.03 -2.00
C MET A 333 -12.79 23.46 -3.00
N ARG A 334 -12.75 24.69 -3.52
CA ARG A 334 -13.74 25.20 -4.49
C ARG A 334 -13.75 24.41 -5.80
N ALA A 335 -12.63 23.76 -6.14
CA ALA A 335 -12.52 22.91 -7.31
C ALA A 335 -13.32 21.59 -7.19
N PHE A 336 -13.55 21.09 -5.97
CA PHE A 336 -14.21 19.79 -5.73
C PHE A 336 -15.74 19.90 -5.57
N GLU A 337 -16.25 21.05 -5.15
CA GLU A 337 -17.69 21.29 -4.99
C GLU A 337 -18.44 21.35 -6.33
N VAL A 338 -17.78 21.83 -7.40
CA VAL A 338 -18.38 21.91 -8.74
C VAL A 338 -18.63 20.52 -9.34
N ALA A 339 -17.84 19.51 -8.98
CA ALA A 339 -17.97 18.14 -9.47
C ALA A 339 -19.05 17.31 -8.73
N ASN A 340 -19.47 17.73 -7.53
CA ASN A 340 -20.43 17.01 -6.68
C ASN A 340 -21.77 17.75 -6.50
N SER A 341 -22.03 18.81 -7.29
CA SER A 341 -23.34 19.47 -7.29
C SER A 341 -24.37 18.59 -8.02
N PRO A 342 -25.55 18.31 -7.45
CA PRO A 342 -26.57 17.42 -8.04
C PRO A 342 -27.20 17.96 -9.35
N LEU A 343 -26.74 19.09 -9.87
CA LEU A 343 -27.29 19.77 -11.04
C LEU A 343 -26.43 19.65 -12.31
N SER A 344 -25.37 18.85 -12.31
CA SER A 344 -24.49 18.68 -13.48
C SER A 344 -24.58 17.28 -14.07
N SER A 345 -25.78 16.85 -14.48
CA SER A 345 -25.95 15.73 -15.42
C SER A 345 -26.27 16.30 -16.80
N PRO A 346 -25.45 16.06 -17.85
CA PRO A 346 -25.93 16.25 -19.21
C PRO A 346 -26.95 15.14 -19.50
N LEU A 347 -28.20 15.54 -19.72
CA LEU A 347 -29.19 14.72 -20.41
C LEU A 347 -28.62 14.34 -21.78
N THR A 348 -28.36 13.04 -21.98
CA THR A 348 -28.29 12.47 -23.32
C THR A 348 -29.45 11.49 -23.47
N GLU A 349 -30.51 11.98 -24.12
CA GLU A 349 -31.50 11.14 -24.79
C GLU A 349 -30.79 10.30 -25.86
N ALA A 350 -30.88 8.99 -25.74
CA ALA A 350 -30.67 8.08 -26.86
C ALA A 350 -31.74 6.98 -26.81
N SER A 351 -32.80 7.26 -27.55
CA SER A 351 -33.85 6.38 -28.05
C SER A 351 -33.50 4.89 -28.09
N ALA A 352 -34.36 4.08 -27.46
CA ALA A 352 -34.46 2.65 -27.63
C ALA A 352 -35.00 2.29 -29.02
N THR A 353 -34.27 1.48 -29.78
CA THR A 353 -34.86 0.62 -30.80
C THR A 353 -34.27 -0.78 -30.66
N ALA A 354 -35.14 -1.73 -30.30
CA ALA A 354 -34.86 -3.15 -30.23
C ALA A 354 -34.62 -3.72 -31.63
N SER A 355 -33.61 -4.59 -31.77
CA SER A 355 -33.49 -5.52 -32.89
C SER A 355 -33.14 -6.90 -32.35
N SER A 356 -34.07 -7.84 -32.56
CA SER A 356 -33.99 -9.27 -32.24
C SER A 356 -32.83 -10.00 -32.94
N PRO A 357 -32.38 -11.16 -32.43
CA PRO A 357 -31.37 -11.98 -33.09
C PRO A 357 -31.96 -12.78 -34.28
N PRO A 358 -31.17 -13.08 -35.33
CA PRO A 358 -31.65 -13.87 -36.46
C PRO A 358 -31.71 -15.39 -36.12
N PRO A 359 -32.59 -16.15 -36.81
CA PRO A 359 -32.90 -17.54 -36.45
C PRO A 359 -31.88 -18.54 -37.00
N ALA A 360 -31.80 -19.69 -36.32
CA ALA A 360 -31.07 -20.87 -36.74
C ALA A 360 -31.72 -21.51 -37.98
N THR A 361 -30.93 -21.75 -39.02
CA THR A 361 -31.31 -22.62 -40.15
C THR A 361 -30.64 -23.97 -40.04
N VAL A 362 -31.47 -24.98 -39.84
CA VAL A 362 -31.21 -26.40 -40.10
C VAL A 362 -31.10 -26.62 -41.60
N SER A 363 -30.07 -27.34 -42.06
CA SER A 363 -30.12 -28.07 -43.33
C SER A 363 -29.48 -29.45 -43.17
N GLN A 364 -30.25 -30.47 -43.54
CA GLN A 364 -29.92 -31.89 -43.47
C GLN A 364 -29.16 -32.37 -44.73
N ARG A 365 -28.55 -33.57 -44.58
CA ARG A 365 -28.17 -34.59 -45.60
C ARG A 365 -26.86 -34.31 -46.36
N ALA A 366 -25.99 -35.30 -46.66
CA ALA A 366 -26.07 -36.76 -46.62
C ALA A 366 -24.67 -37.40 -46.50
N ASP A 367 -24.69 -38.70 -46.20
CA ASP A 367 -23.62 -39.70 -46.09
C ASP A 367 -22.52 -39.67 -47.16
N SER A 368 -21.29 -40.01 -46.76
CA SER A 368 -20.54 -41.11 -47.41
C SER A 368 -19.30 -41.55 -46.61
N LEU A 369 -19.27 -42.86 -46.43
CA LEU A 369 -18.23 -43.77 -45.93
C LEU A 369 -16.79 -43.50 -46.42
N VAL A 370 -15.78 -43.82 -45.59
CA VAL A 370 -14.77 -44.91 -45.78
C VAL A 370 -13.52 -44.66 -44.89
N GLN A 371 -13.40 -45.50 -43.86
CA GLN A 371 -12.26 -46.20 -43.22
C GLN A 371 -10.75 -45.76 -43.27
N PRO A 372 -9.91 -46.27 -42.32
CA PRO A 372 -8.71 -45.59 -41.78
C PRO A 372 -7.36 -46.14 -42.30
N ARG A 373 -6.26 -45.40 -42.09
CA ARG A 373 -4.89 -45.93 -42.17
C ARG A 373 -3.94 -45.39 -41.09
N ALA A 374 -3.60 -46.32 -40.19
CA ALA A 374 -2.30 -46.68 -39.62
C ALA A 374 -1.10 -45.68 -39.56
N ALA A 375 -0.59 -45.57 -38.32
CA ALA A 375 0.80 -45.73 -37.86
C ALA A 375 1.99 -45.43 -38.80
N GLY A 376 2.93 -44.63 -38.29
CA GLY A 376 4.28 -44.49 -38.85
C GLY A 376 5.26 -43.81 -37.89
N LEU A 377 5.94 -44.63 -37.07
CA LEU A 377 7.24 -44.37 -36.44
C LEU A 377 8.24 -43.77 -37.45
N LYS A 378 9.04 -42.76 -37.06
CA LYS A 378 10.47 -42.68 -37.43
C LYS A 378 11.28 -41.97 -36.36
N SER A 379 12.20 -42.75 -35.80
CA SER A 379 13.43 -42.37 -35.11
C SER A 379 14.41 -41.65 -36.04
N ARG A 380 15.13 -40.67 -35.51
CA ARG A 380 16.60 -40.62 -35.52
C ARG A 380 17.10 -39.68 -34.42
#